data_AF-A0A1V0URD8-F1
#
_entry.id   AF-A0A1V0URD8-F1
#
_cell.length_a   1.000
_cell.length_b   1.000
_cell.length_c   1.000
_cell.angle_alpha   90.00
_cell.angle_beta   90.00
_cell.angle_gamma   90.00
#
_symmetry.space_group_name_H-M   'P 1'
#
loop_
_entity.id
_entity.type
_entity.pdbx_description
1 polymer ?
#
loop_
_entity_poly.entity_id
_entity_poly.type
_entity_poly.pdbx_seq_one_letter_code
_entity_poly.pdbx_strand_id
1 'polypeptide(L)'
;MGNPKPGAPAEYKCRADEGLFVTDDMQARVTGKSEVANVKFLLDRLVDIRPDDHLKYVNELGKKYEGRPKKVRVLRDIGGKALLTEVLL
;
A
#
# COMPACT_ATOMS: atom_id res chain seq x y z
N MET A 1 26.10 -8.97 -13.25
CA MET A 1 25.26 -8.06 -12.45
C MET A 1 24.02 -7.74 -13.25
N GLY A 2 22.88 -8.35 -12.92
CA GLY A 2 21.61 -8.05 -13.58
C GLY A 2 20.91 -6.95 -12.79
N ASN A 3 20.84 -5.73 -13.33
CA ASN A 3 19.94 -4.73 -12.78
C ASN A 3 18.51 -5.15 -13.13
N PRO A 4 17.67 -5.55 -12.16
CA PRO A 4 16.28 -5.84 -12.46
C PRO A 4 15.65 -4.56 -13.00
N LYS A 5 15.20 -4.60 -14.26
CA LYS A 5 14.40 -3.51 -14.80
C LYS A 5 13.07 -3.50 -14.06
N PRO A 6 12.60 -2.35 -13.56
CA PRO A 6 11.23 -2.23 -13.07
C PRO A 6 10.27 -2.78 -14.12
N GLY A 7 9.26 -3.53 -13.68
CA GLY A 7 8.22 -4.04 -14.57
C GLY A 7 7.47 -2.90 -15.28
N ALA A 8 6.60 -3.27 -16.22
CA ALA A 8 5.70 -2.28 -16.83
C ALA A 8 4.85 -1.60 -15.74
N PRO A 9 4.65 -0.27 -15.80
CA PRO A 9 3.78 0.40 -14.85
C PRO A 9 2.36 -0.14 -14.98
N ALA A 10 1.73 -0.43 -13.84
CA ALA A 10 0.35 -0.88 -13.77
C ALA A 10 -0.52 0.18 -13.10
N GLU A 11 -1.67 0.48 -13.71
CA GLU A 11 -2.63 1.43 -13.19
C GLU A 11 -3.84 0.69 -12.59
N TYR A 12 -4.20 1.05 -11.36
CA TYR A 12 -5.33 0.45 -10.67
C TYR A 12 -6.30 1.52 -10.20
N LYS A 13 -7.59 1.23 -10.33
CA LYS A 13 -8.62 2.00 -9.64
C LYS A 13 -8.58 1.64 -8.16
N CYS A 14 -8.52 2.66 -7.31
CA CYS A 14 -8.54 2.48 -5.87
C CYS A 14 -9.46 3.51 -5.22
N ARG A 15 -9.94 3.21 -4.01
CA ARG A 15 -10.44 4.23 -3.09
C ARG A 15 -9.26 4.69 -2.23
N ALA A 16 -8.94 5.97 -2.30
CA ALA A 16 -7.97 6.60 -1.40
C ALA A 16 -8.71 7.17 -0.17
N ASP A 17 -8.13 6.95 0.99
CA ASP A 17 -8.57 7.49 2.28
C ASP A 17 -7.38 8.23 2.89
N GLU A 18 -7.43 9.55 2.88
CA GLU A 18 -6.34 10.43 3.34
C GLU A 18 -6.49 10.70 4.83
N GLY A 19 -5.42 10.51 5.60
CA GLY A 19 -5.46 10.61 7.05
C GLY A 19 -4.14 10.21 7.68
N LEU A 20 -4.10 10.13 9.01
CA LEU A 20 -2.92 9.63 9.73
C LEU A 20 -3.21 8.20 10.18
N PHE A 21 -2.48 7.25 9.63
CA PHE A 21 -2.60 5.84 9.97
C PHE A 21 -1.31 5.38 10.63
N VAL A 22 -1.43 4.87 11.85
CA VAL A 22 -0.31 4.21 12.52
C VAL A 22 -0.20 2.80 11.97
N THR A 23 0.97 2.47 11.42
CA THR A 23 1.25 1.13 10.92
C THR A 23 2.09 0.39 11.95
N ASP A 24 1.43 -0.45 12.74
CA ASP A 24 2.13 -1.39 13.63
C ASP A 24 2.48 -2.64 12.81
N ASP A 25 3.79 -2.91 12.72
CA ASP A 25 4.32 -4.22 12.35
C ASP A 25 4.81 -4.96 13.61
N MET A 26 5.02 -6.26 13.52
CA MET A 26 5.59 -7.05 14.63
C MET A 26 6.95 -6.48 15.08
N GLN A 27 7.72 -5.89 14.15
CA GLN A 27 8.94 -5.13 14.48
C GLN A 27 8.68 -3.84 15.26
N ALA A 28 7.57 -3.13 15.02
CA ALA A 28 7.22 -1.89 15.74
C ALA A 28 6.96 -2.17 17.23
N ARG A 29 6.37 -3.34 17.56
CA ARG A 29 6.19 -3.78 18.95
C ARG A 29 7.49 -4.06 19.70
N VAL A 30 8.54 -4.47 18.99
CA VAL A 30 9.85 -4.79 19.58
C VAL A 30 10.75 -3.55 19.62
N THR A 31 10.64 -2.66 18.65
CA THR A 31 11.54 -1.49 18.47
C THR A 31 10.94 -0.16 18.95
N GLY A 32 9.63 -0.12 19.23
CA GLY A 32 8.90 1.10 19.63
C GLY A 32 8.70 2.12 18.50
N LYS A 33 9.04 1.78 17.25
CA LYS A 33 8.92 2.68 16.10
C LYS A 33 7.61 2.41 15.34
N SER A 34 6.61 3.22 15.62
CA SER A 34 5.40 3.31 14.80
C SER A 34 5.70 4.12 13.53
N GLU A 35 5.45 3.56 12.36
CA GLU A 35 5.48 4.32 11.12
C GLU A 35 4.11 4.95 10.86
N VAL A 36 4.12 6.19 10.36
CA VAL A 36 2.89 6.95 10.07
C VAL A 36 2.68 6.98 8.57
N ALA A 37 1.57 6.41 8.09
CA ALA A 37 1.09 6.51 6.73
C ALA A 37 0.10 7.68 6.61
N ASN A 38 0.14 8.36 5.47
CA ASN A 38 -0.66 9.56 5.20
C ASN A 38 -1.83 9.27 4.27
N VAL A 39 -1.85 8.08 3.64
CA VAL A 39 -2.93 7.64 2.77
C VAL A 39 -3.07 6.12 2.83
N LYS A 40 -4.33 5.67 2.79
CA LYS A 40 -4.71 4.27 2.69
C LYS A 40 -5.42 4.04 1.36
N PHE A 41 -4.93 3.12 0.56
CA PHE A 41 -5.56 2.68 -0.68
C PHE A 41 -6.30 1.38 -0.45
N LEU A 42 -7.55 1.30 -0.92
CA LEU A 42 -8.32 0.07 -1.03
C LEU A 42 -8.47 -0.25 -2.52
N LEU A 43 -7.87 -1.36 -2.95
CA LEU A 43 -7.93 -1.86 -4.32
C LEU A 43 -8.86 -3.07 -4.40
N ASP A 44 -9.56 -3.23 -5.52
CA ASP A 44 -10.45 -4.37 -5.75
C ASP A 44 -9.65 -5.68 -5.85
N ARG A 45 -10.12 -6.72 -5.15
CA ARG A 45 -9.56 -8.08 -5.15
C ARG A 45 -8.08 -8.11 -4.76
N LEU A 46 -7.35 -9.08 -5.30
CA LEU A 46 -5.93 -9.29 -5.08
C LEU A 46 -5.15 -8.49 -6.12
N VAL A 47 -4.38 -7.52 -5.65
CA VAL A 47 -3.40 -6.79 -6.46
C VAL A 47 -2.00 -7.20 -6.01
N ASP A 48 -1.13 -7.50 -6.98
CA ASP A 48 0.29 -7.79 -6.71
C ASP A 48 1.02 -6.48 -6.44
N ILE A 49 1.21 -6.17 -5.16
CA ILE A 49 1.97 -5.00 -4.69
C ILE A 49 3.02 -5.49 -3.70
N ARG A 50 4.28 -5.20 -4.00
CA ARG A 50 5.45 -5.62 -3.23
C ARG A 50 6.00 -4.47 -2.38
N PRO A 51 6.70 -4.75 -1.28
CA PRO A 51 7.30 -3.70 -0.45
C PRO A 51 8.34 -2.83 -1.18
N ASP A 52 8.96 -3.35 -2.23
CA ASP A 52 9.92 -2.64 -3.07
C ASP A 52 9.29 -1.87 -4.24
N ASP A 53 7.98 -2.04 -4.47
CA ASP A 53 7.26 -1.29 -5.49
C ASP A 53 7.17 0.19 -5.14
N HIS A 54 6.98 1.00 -6.17
CA HIS A 54 6.95 2.43 -6.05
C HIS A 54 5.60 2.97 -6.53
N LEU A 55 4.78 3.41 -5.57
CA LEU A 55 3.42 3.85 -5.81
C LEU A 55 3.37 5.36 -6.04
N LYS A 56 2.45 5.78 -6.90
CA LYS A 56 2.15 7.18 -7.20
C LYS A 56 0.65 7.39 -7.22
N TYR A 57 0.19 8.41 -6.50
CA TYR A 57 -1.20 8.83 -6.47
C TYR A 57 -1.29 10.35 -6.46
N VAL A 58 -2.27 10.90 -7.16
CA VAL A 58 -2.58 12.32 -7.15
C VAL A 58 -4.06 12.46 -6.80
N ASN A 59 -4.35 13.20 -5.74
CA ASN A 59 -5.73 13.45 -5.32
C ASN A 59 -6.38 14.59 -6.13
N GLU A 60 -7.64 14.89 -5.83
CA GLU A 60 -8.47 15.89 -6.49
C GLU A 60 -7.97 17.33 -6.30
N LEU A 61 -7.13 17.56 -5.29
CA LEU A 61 -6.47 18.85 -5.01
C LEU A 61 -5.08 18.96 -5.68
N GLY A 62 -4.65 17.95 -6.44
CA GLY A 62 -3.33 17.91 -7.07
C GLY A 62 -2.20 17.53 -6.11
N LYS A 63 -2.50 17.12 -4.87
CA LYS A 63 -1.50 16.65 -3.92
C LYS A 63 -0.97 15.28 -4.35
N LYS A 64 0.36 15.17 -4.42
CA LYS A 64 1.04 13.96 -4.86
C LYS A 64 1.47 13.14 -3.64
N TYR A 65 1.15 11.85 -3.68
CA TYR A 65 1.63 10.83 -2.76
C TYR A 65 2.51 9.88 -3.56
N GLU A 66 3.78 9.76 -3.16
CA GLU A 66 4.77 8.97 -3.88
C GLU A 66 5.67 8.26 -2.87
N GLY A 67 5.89 6.96 -3.05
CA GLY A 67 6.80 6.20 -2.20
C GLY A 67 6.55 4.70 -2.22
N ARG A 68 7.23 4.00 -1.30
CA ARG A 68 7.09 2.55 -1.11
C ARG A 68 5.96 2.24 -0.13
N PRO A 69 5.20 1.14 -0.33
CA PRO A 69 4.21 0.69 0.64
C PRO A 69 4.83 0.48 2.03
N LYS A 70 4.24 1.10 3.05
CA LYS A 70 4.59 0.83 4.46
C LYS A 70 3.94 -0.46 4.95
N LYS A 71 2.75 -0.78 4.42
CA LYS A 71 2.01 -2.00 4.74
C LYS A 71 1.12 -2.41 3.58
N VAL A 72 1.08 -3.71 3.30
CA VAL A 72 0.17 -4.32 2.32
C VAL A 72 -0.59 -5.45 3.02
N ARG A 73 -1.92 -5.42 2.95
CA ARG A 73 -2.78 -6.44 3.56
C ARG A 73 -3.87 -6.87 2.59
N VAL A 74 -4.01 -8.17 2.38
CA VAL A 74 -5.15 -8.73 1.62
C VAL A 74 -6.29 -9.01 2.60
N LEU A 75 -7.43 -8.34 2.39
CA LEU A 75 -8.66 -8.61 3.10
C LEU A 75 -9.40 -9.75 2.40
N ARG A 76 -9.66 -10.83 3.13
CA ARG A 76 -10.33 -12.04 2.62
C ARG A 76 -11.67 -12.25 3.31
N ASP A 77 -12.59 -12.88 2.61
CA ASP A 77 -13.82 -13.40 3.23
C ASP A 77 -13.54 -14.66 4.06
N ILE A 78 -14.57 -15.18 4.73
CA ILE A 78 -14.47 -16.40 5.55
C ILE A 78 -14.11 -17.65 4.73
N GLY A 79 -14.40 -17.65 3.42
CA GLY A 79 -14.03 -18.70 2.48
C GLY A 79 -12.60 -18.55 1.93
N GLY A 80 -11.87 -17.51 2.32
CA GLY A 80 -10.50 -17.24 1.89
C GLY A 80 -10.40 -16.47 0.55
N LYS A 81 -11.51 -16.05 -0.07
CA LYS A 81 -11.49 -15.26 -1.30
C LYS A 81 -11.00 -13.84 -1.00
N ALA A 82 -10.05 -13.35 -1.78
CA ALA A 82 -9.58 -11.97 -1.68
C ALA A 82 -10.68 -11.00 -2.12
N LEU A 83 -11.12 -10.15 -1.19
CA LEU A 83 -12.09 -9.10 -1.42
C LEU A 83 -11.42 -7.80 -1.81
N LEU A 84 -10.40 -7.39 -1.05
CA LEU A 84 -9.70 -6.13 -1.24
C LEU A 84 -8.21 -6.27 -0.92
N THR A 85 -7.40 -5.43 -1.53
CA THR A 85 -6.01 -5.20 -1.13
C THR A 85 -5.92 -3.82 -0.49
N GLU A 86 -5.55 -3.78 0.79
CA GLU A 86 -5.29 -2.56 1.53
C GLU A 86 -3.80 -2.23 1.47
N VAL A 87 -3.48 -0.99 1.13
CA VAL A 87 -2.10 -0.49 1.08
C VAL A 87 -1.99 0.81 1.86
N LEU A 88 -1.01 0.92 2.73
CA LEU A 88 -0.71 2.14 3.48
C LEU A 88 0.58 2.75 2.97
N LEU A 89 0.53 4.04 2.63
CA LEU A 89 1.63 4.85 2.13
C LEU A 89 1.86 6.08 3.01
#